data_AF-A0A5J6SSU1-F1
#
_entry.id   AF-A0A5J6SSU1-F1
#
_cell.length_a   1.000
_cell.length_b   1.000
_cell.length_c   1.000
_cell.angle_alpha   90.00
_cell.angle_beta   90.00
_cell.angle_gamma   90.00
#
_symmetry.space_group_name_H-M   'P 1'
#
loop_
_entity.id
_entity.type
_entity.pdbx_description
1 polymer ?
#
loop_
_entity_poly.entity_id
_entity_poly.type
_entity_poly.pdbx_seq_one_letter_code
_entity_poly.pdbx_strand_id
1 'polypeptide(L)'
;MELFSFWSVFTIIKNAKEVLFMKKWSTYIWKLIWVIGLFLLTIISFDIKNQIKDSSHFYMIDWTNFIIHFIWGIYISLIFIKKWSIKINLPLLICVSIPCFLFSLIMPLYAFGSWSLKVFSSNLIEIVAGLTWMLSIFNNSNSESE
;
A
#
# COMPACT_ATOMS: atom_id res chain seq x y z
N MET A 1 -16.63 24.51 -50.53
CA MET A 1 -15.93 23.24 -50.25
C MET A 1 -15.05 23.33 -48.99
N GLU A 2 -14.42 24.47 -48.72
CA GLU A 2 -13.53 24.66 -47.55
C GLU A 2 -14.23 24.73 -46.18
N LEU A 3 -15.49 25.19 -46.12
CA LEU A 3 -16.25 25.21 -44.86
C LEU A 3 -16.54 23.80 -44.30
N PHE A 4 -16.66 22.80 -45.18
CA PHE A 4 -16.95 21.42 -44.78
C PHE A 4 -15.69 20.73 -44.23
N SER A 5 -14.50 21.07 -44.73
CA SER A 5 -13.24 20.56 -44.17
C SER A 5 -12.93 21.19 -42.82
N PHE A 6 -13.23 22.49 -42.64
CA PHE A 6 -13.00 23.17 -41.36
C PHE A 6 -13.86 22.62 -40.23
N TRP A 7 -15.15 22.36 -40.49
CA TRP A 7 -16.07 21.82 -39.48
C TRP A 7 -15.74 20.36 -39.11
N SER A 8 -15.32 19.56 -40.08
CA SER A 8 -14.81 18.20 -39.86
C SER A 8 -13.59 18.20 -38.93
N VAL A 9 -12.58 19.04 -39.22
CA VAL A 9 -11.35 19.13 -38.41
C VAL A 9 -11.64 19.61 -36.99
N PHE A 10 -12.52 20.60 -36.82
CA PHE A 10 -12.91 21.09 -35.49
C PHE A 10 -13.60 20.00 -34.64
N THR A 11 -14.46 19.18 -35.26
CA THR A 11 -15.16 18.08 -34.58
C THR A 11 -14.19 16.98 -34.13
N ILE A 12 -13.19 16.66 -34.97
CA ILE A 12 -12.14 15.69 -34.65
C ILE A 12 -11.28 16.18 -33.46
N ILE A 13 -10.89 17.47 -33.45
CA ILE A 13 -10.10 18.05 -32.36
C ILE A 13 -10.89 18.06 -31.04
N LYS A 14 -12.19 18.38 -31.09
CA LYS A 14 -13.07 18.35 -29.91
C LYS A 14 -13.18 16.94 -29.34
N ASN A 15 -13.45 15.93 -30.17
CA ASN A 15 -13.52 14.53 -29.74
C ASN A 15 -12.18 14.03 -29.17
N ALA A 16 -11.05 14.34 -29.81
CA ALA A 16 -9.73 13.95 -29.33
C ALA A 16 -9.41 14.53 -27.94
N LYS A 17 -9.81 15.79 -27.70
CA LYS A 17 -9.63 16.45 -26.41
C LYS A 17 -10.50 15.82 -25.31
N GLU A 18 -11.75 15.46 -25.62
CA GLU A 18 -12.63 14.77 -24.66
C GLU A 18 -12.13 13.36 -24.33
N VAL A 19 -11.68 12.59 -25.32
CA VAL A 19 -11.09 11.25 -25.09
C VAL A 19 -9.84 11.33 -24.20
N LEU A 20 -8.98 12.31 -24.43
CA LEU A 20 -7.80 12.56 -23.58
C LEU A 20 -8.19 12.97 -22.15
N PHE A 21 -9.23 13.79 -21.99
CA PHE A 21 -9.75 14.21 -20.70
C PHE A 21 -10.32 13.02 -19.90
N MET A 22 -11.15 12.19 -20.54
CA MET A 22 -11.72 10.98 -19.93
C MET A 22 -10.63 9.98 -19.48
N LYS A 23 -9.55 9.84 -20.26
CA LYS A 23 -8.41 8.97 -19.91
C LYS A 23 -7.64 9.46 -18.67
N LYS A 24 -7.47 10.77 -18.53
CA LYS A 24 -6.86 11.38 -17.32
C LYS A 24 -7.74 11.19 -16.09
N TRP A 25 -9.06 11.38 -16.23
CA TRP A 25 -10.03 11.18 -15.14
C TRP A 25 -10.09 9.73 -14.66
N SER A 26 -10.05 8.76 -15.60
CA SER A 26 -10.00 7.34 -15.27
C SER A 26 -8.83 6.99 -14.35
N THR A 27 -7.65 7.58 -14.57
CA THR A 27 -6.46 7.35 -13.73
C THR A 27 -6.64 7.94 -12.33
N TYR A 28 -7.33 9.08 -12.21
CA TYR A 28 -7.59 9.73 -10.93
C TYR A 28 -8.66 9.00 -10.11
N ILE A 29 -9.78 8.61 -10.75
CA ILE A 29 -10.83 7.81 -10.13
C ILE A 29 -10.28 6.47 -9.65
N TRP A 30 -9.39 5.84 -10.41
CA TRP A 30 -8.72 4.63 -9.98
C TRP A 30 -7.92 4.84 -8.69
N LYS A 31 -7.20 5.96 -8.53
CA LYS A 31 -6.51 6.25 -7.26
C LYS A 31 -7.47 6.47 -6.10
N LEU A 32 -8.62 7.12 -6.34
CA LEU A 32 -9.65 7.32 -5.31
C LEU A 32 -10.28 6.01 -4.86
N ILE A 33 -10.48 5.02 -5.75
CA ILE A 33 -11.01 3.70 -5.36
C ILE A 33 -10.12 3.02 -4.31
N TRP A 34 -8.80 3.18 -4.45
CA TRP A 34 -7.82 2.63 -3.49
C TRP A 34 -7.89 3.32 -2.14
N VAL A 35 -8.09 4.65 -2.12
CA VAL A 35 -8.28 5.38 -0.85
C VAL A 35 -9.55 4.93 -0.14
N ILE A 36 -10.65 4.73 -0.88
CA ILE A 36 -11.92 4.22 -0.33
C ILE A 36 -11.73 2.82 0.26
N GLY A 37 -11.01 1.93 -0.42
CA GLY A 37 -10.73 0.60 0.12
C GLY A 37 -9.87 0.65 1.39
N LEU A 38 -8.98 1.64 1.53
CA LEU A 38 -8.19 1.87 2.75
C LEU A 38 -9.06 2.30 3.93
N PHE A 39 -10.07 3.16 3.68
CA PHE A 39 -11.08 3.49 4.68
C PHE A 39 -11.90 2.25 5.09
N LEU A 40 -12.32 1.43 4.13
CA LEU A 40 -13.06 0.20 4.42
C LEU A 40 -12.23 -0.77 5.27
N LEU A 41 -10.95 -0.93 4.93
CA LEU A 41 -10.00 -1.73 5.69
C LEU A 41 -9.83 -1.21 7.11
N THR A 42 -9.82 0.12 7.31
CA THR A 42 -9.76 0.74 8.64
C THR A 42 -10.97 0.37 9.50
N ILE A 43 -12.17 0.45 8.93
CA ILE A 43 -13.42 0.12 9.63
C ILE A 43 -13.40 -1.35 10.08
N ILE A 44 -13.06 -2.27 9.17
CA ILE A 44 -12.98 -3.71 9.46
C ILE A 44 -11.92 -3.98 10.54
N SER A 45 -10.75 -3.35 10.42
CA SER A 45 -9.65 -3.50 11.38
C SER A 45 -10.06 -3.05 12.79
N PHE A 46 -10.78 -1.93 12.88
CA PHE A 46 -11.27 -1.41 14.15
C PHE A 46 -12.30 -2.33 14.79
N ASP A 47 -13.22 -2.88 14.00
CA ASP A 47 -14.23 -3.82 14.46
C ASP A 47 -13.60 -5.12 15.02
N ILE A 48 -12.66 -5.72 14.27
CA ILE A 48 -11.90 -6.90 14.72
C ILE A 48 -11.16 -6.61 16.03
N LYS A 49 -10.50 -5.45 16.12
CA LYS A 49 -9.75 -5.05 17.31
C LYS A 49 -10.65 -4.92 18.55
N ASN A 50 -11.86 -4.37 18.39
CA ASN A 50 -12.81 -4.24 19.49
C ASN A 50 -13.35 -5.59 19.94
N GLN A 51 -13.75 -6.47 19.00
CA GLN A 51 -14.22 -7.82 19.32
C GLN A 51 -13.19 -8.62 20.13
N ILE A 52 -11.90 -8.47 19.82
CA ILE A 52 -10.83 -9.19 20.53
C ILE A 52 -10.49 -8.52 21.86
N LYS A 53 -10.60 -7.18 21.97
CA LYS A 53 -10.38 -6.46 23.23
C LYS A 53 -11.42 -6.82 24.29
N ASP A 54 -12.64 -7.12 23.87
CA ASP A 54 -13.71 -7.58 24.76
C ASP A 54 -13.55 -9.07 25.14
N SER A 55 -12.64 -9.79 24.47
CA SER A 55 -12.24 -11.15 24.84
C SER A 55 -11.10 -11.13 25.86
N SER A 56 -11.11 -12.06 26.83
CA SER A 56 -10.12 -12.13 27.92
C SER A 56 -8.71 -12.58 27.49
N HIS A 57 -8.44 -12.75 26.19
CA HIS A 57 -7.19 -13.31 25.67
C HIS A 57 -6.18 -12.20 25.32
N PHE A 58 -5.47 -11.70 26.34
CA PHE A 58 -4.47 -10.63 26.20
C PHE A 58 -3.41 -10.89 25.12
N TYR A 59 -2.93 -12.13 24.96
CA TYR A 59 -1.92 -12.48 23.95
C TYR A 59 -2.43 -12.36 22.52
N MET A 60 -3.74 -12.51 22.27
CA MET A 60 -4.29 -12.36 20.91
C MET A 60 -4.35 -10.91 20.46
N ILE A 61 -4.37 -9.95 21.39
CA ILE A 61 -4.48 -8.53 21.09
C ILE A 61 -3.22 -8.04 20.35
N ASP A 62 -2.04 -8.41 20.84
CA ASP A 62 -0.77 -7.96 20.26
C ASP A 62 -0.53 -8.57 18.87
N TRP A 63 -0.80 -9.87 18.70
CA TRP A 63 -0.70 -10.54 17.40
C TRP A 63 -1.71 -10.00 16.39
N THR A 64 -2.93 -9.66 16.83
CA THR A 64 -3.94 -9.10 15.93
C THR A 64 -3.56 -7.68 15.51
N ASN A 65 -3.07 -6.85 16.44
CA ASN A 65 -2.53 -5.54 16.10
C ASN A 65 -1.40 -5.68 15.07
N PHE A 66 -0.48 -6.64 15.25
CA PHE A 66 0.57 -6.92 14.28
C PHE A 66 0.01 -7.20 12.88
N ILE A 67 -0.89 -8.18 12.77
CA ILE A 67 -1.48 -8.59 11.49
C ILE A 67 -2.24 -7.45 10.80
N ILE A 68 -3.02 -6.67 11.55
CA ILE A 68 -3.78 -5.52 11.02
C ILE A 68 -2.84 -4.50 10.36
N HIS A 69 -1.78 -4.08 11.06
CA HIS A 69 -0.87 -3.05 10.55
C HIS A 69 0.02 -3.59 9.42
N PHE A 70 0.39 -4.88 9.47
CA PHE A 70 1.10 -5.54 8.38
C PHE A 70 0.25 -5.59 7.10
N ILE A 71 -1.04 -5.94 7.20
CA ILE A 71 -1.99 -5.92 6.08
C ILE A 71 -2.15 -4.50 5.53
N TRP A 72 -2.19 -3.47 6.38
CA TRP A 72 -2.19 -2.07 5.94
C TRP A 72 -0.97 -1.73 5.09
N GLY A 73 0.22 -2.14 5.54
CA GLY A 73 1.45 -1.97 4.77
C GLY A 73 1.37 -2.62 3.38
N ILE A 74 0.92 -3.87 3.33
CA ILE A 74 0.69 -4.59 2.06
C ILE A 74 -0.33 -3.83 1.20
N TYR A 75 -1.46 -3.42 1.76
CA TYR A 75 -2.50 -2.72 1.00
C TYR A 75 -1.98 -1.41 0.39
N ILE A 76 -1.25 -0.61 1.17
CA ILE A 76 -0.64 0.64 0.69
C ILE A 76 0.35 0.37 -0.44
N SER A 77 1.16 -0.69 -0.33
CA SER A 77 2.12 -1.04 -1.38
C SER A 77 1.45 -1.34 -2.73
N LEU A 78 0.24 -1.93 -2.72
CA LEU A 78 -0.52 -2.23 -3.95
C LEU A 78 -0.88 -0.97 -4.72
N ILE A 79 -1.09 0.14 -4.01
CA ILE A 79 -1.36 1.46 -4.61
C ILE A 79 -0.13 1.96 -5.39
N PHE A 80 1.07 1.60 -4.95
CA PHE A 80 2.32 2.01 -5.60
C PHE A 80 2.76 1.11 -6.76
N ILE A 81 2.27 -0.13 -6.83
CA ILE A 81 2.64 -1.08 -7.87
C ILE A 81 1.97 -0.69 -9.20
N LYS A 82 2.76 -0.11 -10.11
CA LYS A 82 2.29 0.31 -11.45
C LYS A 82 2.16 -0.85 -12.44
N LYS A 83 2.95 -1.92 -12.27
CA LYS A 83 2.98 -3.10 -13.13
C LYS A 83 2.99 -4.34 -12.27
N TRP A 84 2.02 -5.24 -12.46
CA TRP A 84 1.92 -6.52 -11.75
C TRP A 84 2.89 -7.58 -12.30
N SER A 85 4.15 -7.20 -12.55
CA SER A 85 5.20 -8.13 -12.97
C SER A 85 5.98 -8.55 -11.73
N ILE A 86 5.94 -9.85 -11.41
CA ILE A 86 6.72 -10.41 -10.32
C ILE A 86 8.20 -10.32 -10.68
N LYS A 87 8.93 -9.46 -9.97
CA LYS A 87 10.38 -9.25 -10.10
C LYS A 87 10.92 -8.98 -8.71
N ILE A 88 11.55 -9.99 -8.13
CA ILE A 88 11.98 -9.95 -6.73
C ILE A 88 13.26 -9.14 -6.59
N ASN A 89 13.19 -8.03 -5.88
CA ASN A 89 14.32 -7.25 -5.40
C ASN A 89 14.80 -7.83 -4.06
N LEU A 90 15.77 -8.74 -4.16
CA LEU A 90 16.37 -9.43 -3.02
C LEU A 90 16.99 -8.45 -1.98
N PRO A 91 17.73 -7.40 -2.40
CA PRO A 91 18.27 -6.41 -1.47
C PRO A 91 17.20 -5.76 -0.57
N LEU A 92 16.07 -5.33 -1.15
CA LEU A 92 15.00 -4.69 -0.37
C LEU A 92 14.32 -5.67 0.60
N LEU A 93 14.12 -6.92 0.15
CA LEU A 93 13.53 -7.98 0.96
C LEU A 93 14.43 -8.30 2.18
N ILE A 94 15.72 -8.56 1.96
CA ILE A 94 16.61 -9.02 3.02
C ILE A 94 17.06 -7.87 3.93
N CYS A 95 17.35 -6.68 3.38
CA CYS A 95 17.92 -5.57 4.14
C CYS A 95 16.87 -4.80 4.96
N VAL A 96 15.62 -4.75 4.50
CA VAL A 96 14.59 -3.94 5.15
C VAL A 96 13.41 -4.80 5.61
N SER A 97 12.85 -5.62 4.74
CA SER A 97 11.63 -6.37 5.07
C SER A 97 11.87 -7.41 6.18
N ILE A 98 12.92 -8.25 6.04
CA ILE A 98 13.27 -9.27 7.05
C ILE A 98 13.57 -8.69 8.43
N PRO A 99 14.50 -7.72 8.60
CA PRO A 99 14.80 -7.19 9.94
C PRO A 99 13.60 -6.45 10.55
N CYS A 100 12.80 -5.75 9.74
CA CYS A 100 11.61 -5.05 10.22
C CYS A 100 10.53 -6.05 10.69
N PHE A 101 10.34 -7.14 9.93
CA PHE A 101 9.42 -8.22 10.28
C PHE A 101 9.87 -8.97 11.54
N LEU A 102 11.14 -9.36 11.63
CA LEU A 102 11.70 -10.02 12.82
C LEU A 102 11.63 -9.13 14.06
N PHE A 103 11.97 -7.85 13.92
CA PHE A 103 11.89 -6.90 15.03
C PHE A 103 10.46 -6.79 15.56
N SER A 104 9.48 -6.75 14.67
CA SER A 104 8.07 -6.68 15.02
C SER A 104 7.54 -7.95 15.71
N LEU A 105 8.10 -9.12 15.40
CA LEU A 105 7.74 -10.39 16.04
C LEU A 105 8.42 -10.59 17.40
N ILE A 106 9.65 -10.09 17.56
CA ILE A 106 10.43 -10.26 18.79
C ILE A 106 9.96 -9.29 19.88
N MET A 107 9.49 -8.09 19.53
CA MET A 107 9.06 -7.06 20.49
C MET A 107 7.92 -7.47 21.44
N PRO A 108 6.83 -8.10 20.98
CA PRO A 108 5.78 -8.62 21.87
C PRO A 108 6.32 -9.64 22.89
N LEU A 109 7.41 -10.33 22.56
CA LEU A 109 8.01 -11.39 23.37
C LEU A 109 9.11 -10.87 24.31
N TYR A 110 9.79 -9.78 23.95
CA TYR A 110 10.96 -9.27 24.66
C TYR A 110 10.97 -7.74 24.72
N ALA A 111 10.85 -7.19 25.93
CA ALA A 111 10.95 -5.75 26.18
C ALA A 111 12.42 -5.28 26.20
N PHE A 112 12.99 -4.91 25.06
CA PHE A 112 14.36 -4.38 24.96
C PHE A 112 14.44 -2.89 25.34
N GLY A 113 14.27 -2.56 26.63
CA GLY A 113 14.42 -1.20 27.12
C GLY A 113 13.37 -0.19 26.62
N SER A 114 13.45 1.05 27.11
CA SER A 114 12.38 2.06 26.94
C SER A 114 12.25 2.63 25.52
N TRP A 115 13.35 2.69 24.76
CA TRP A 115 13.33 3.26 23.40
C TRP A 115 12.61 2.33 22.41
N SER A 116 12.81 1.03 22.51
CA SER A 116 12.23 0.05 21.57
C SER A 116 10.73 -0.12 21.78
N LEU A 117 10.26 -0.07 23.03
CA LEU A 117 8.83 -0.02 23.37
C LEU A 117 8.13 1.18 22.74
N LYS A 118 8.81 2.33 22.68
CA LYS A 118 8.25 3.54 22.05
C LYS A 118 8.12 3.36 20.53
N VAL A 119 9.12 2.77 19.88
CA VAL A 119 9.04 2.50 18.44
C VAL A 119 7.99 1.44 18.13
N PHE A 120 7.91 0.36 18.92
CA PHE A 120 6.88 -0.66 18.77
C PHE A 120 5.46 -0.10 18.98
N SER A 121 5.26 0.75 20.00
CA SER A 121 3.95 1.37 20.28
C SER A 121 3.41 2.26 19.16
N SER A 122 4.26 2.67 18.21
CA SER A 122 3.84 3.45 17.05
C SER A 122 3.13 2.61 15.98
N ASN A 123 3.25 1.28 16.03
CA ASN A 123 2.79 0.32 15.03
C ASN A 123 3.27 0.61 13.58
N LEU A 124 4.30 1.46 13.43
CA LEU A 124 4.81 1.87 12.11
C LEU A 124 5.73 0.81 11.50
N ILE A 125 6.41 0.03 12.34
CA ILE A 125 7.34 -1.03 11.91
C ILE A 125 6.57 -2.10 11.14
N GLU A 126 5.40 -2.50 11.63
CA GLU A 126 4.51 -3.46 10.97
C GLU A 126 4.11 -2.99 9.57
N ILE A 127 3.72 -1.71 9.46
CA ILE A 127 3.34 -1.09 8.18
C ILE A 127 4.53 -1.09 7.23
N VAL A 128 5.71 -0.69 7.70
CA VAL A 128 6.94 -0.68 6.89
C VAL A 128 7.32 -2.10 6.47
N ALA A 129 7.20 -3.10 7.35
CA ALA A 129 7.47 -4.50 7.04
C ALA A 129 6.54 -5.01 5.92
N GLY A 130 5.23 -4.77 6.04
CA GLY A 130 4.25 -5.16 5.01
C GLY A 130 4.45 -4.42 3.68
N LEU A 131 4.73 -3.12 3.76
CA LEU A 131 4.96 -2.28 2.58
C LEU A 131 6.20 -2.72 1.80
N THR A 132 7.32 -2.90 2.51
CA THR A 132 8.60 -3.29 1.93
C THR A 132 8.60 -4.75 1.46
N TRP A 133 7.87 -5.64 2.14
CA TRP A 133 7.67 -7.02 1.70
C TRP A 133 7.05 -7.05 0.31
N MET A 134 5.90 -6.41 0.15
CA MET A 134 5.18 -6.45 -1.11
C MET A 134 5.88 -5.63 -2.20
N LEU A 135 6.46 -4.47 -1.88
CA LEU A 135 7.30 -3.73 -2.83
C LEU A 135 8.50 -4.57 -3.29
N SER A 136 9.14 -5.34 -2.41
CA SER A 136 10.29 -6.15 -2.81
C SER A 136 9.94 -7.23 -3.83
N ILE A 137 8.69 -7.72 -3.86
CA ILE A 137 8.25 -8.76 -4.81
C ILE A 137 7.95 -8.18 -6.20
N PHE A 138 7.52 -6.92 -6.26
CA PHE A 138 7.03 -6.29 -7.49
C PHE A 138 7.92 -5.14 -8.01
N ASN A 139 8.92 -4.72 -7.25
CA ASN A 139 9.81 -3.62 -7.62
C ASN A 139 11.04 -4.14 -8.38
N ASN A 140 11.23 -3.68 -9.61
CA ASN A 140 12.39 -4.02 -10.42
C ASN A 140 13.61 -3.20 -9.97
N SER A 141 14.59 -3.80 -9.30
CA SER A 141 15.87 -3.14 -8.95
C SER A 141 16.77 -2.85 -10.16
N ASN A 142 16.49 -3.42 -11.33
CA ASN A 142 17.39 -3.33 -12.49
C ASN A 142 17.12 -2.09 -13.35
N SER A 143 16.92 -0.91 -12.75
CA SER A 143 16.79 0.36 -13.48
C SER A 143 17.80 1.42 -13.03
N GLU A 144 18.94 1.00 -12.49
CA GLU A 144 20.12 1.87 -12.26
C GLU A 144 21.40 1.09 -12.62
N SER A 145 21.54 0.80 -13.91
CA SER A 145 22.84 0.56 -14.55
C SER A 145 22.70 0.87 -16.05
N GLU A 146 22.35 2.12 -16.35
CA GLU A 146 22.67 2.81 -17.61
C GLU A 146 23.29 4.17 -17.25
#